data_AF-A0A9P5N8X8-F1
#
_entry.id   AF-A0A9P5N8X8-F1
#
_cell.length_a   1.000
_cell.length_b   1.000
_cell.length_c   1.000
_cell.angle_alpha   90.00
_cell.angle_beta   90.00
_cell.angle_gamma   90.00
#
_symmetry.space_group_name_H-M   'P 1'
#
loop_
_entity.id
_entity.type
_entity.pdbx_description
1 polymer ?
#
loop_
_entity_poly.entity_id
_entity_poly.type
_entity_poly.pdbx_seq_one_letter_code
_entity_poly.pdbx_strand_id
1 'polypeptide(L)'
;MLAIISLASISVLPLVSGHAAFWHPSMWGFNVTQQTFSYDNRPVAPIKNMNFTEWWFHNHLAHPPNPGNIFELPAGQPATAQIACNKGATDFFASSEGGDIRDKNNLDNVCPGATSQEYHTNGLDDLEGCAMAIAYKNDVNQVQPEDFTVFSVNQTCVWTRFTDFQVPARMPPCPEGGCVCAFFWIHSPLSGGEENYMNGFKCNVTGSTSTFPVAQSKLPRRCGADPTNGKMQAAPANCTYGAKTPFYWFNLERNNMFEGTYSPPVYNDIYNFIDGPQDDIFVDSYLSIPDPAPNASMPILADVSSTKNPVPATNNSSSSSTGSGSGSSSALAKTCGSATALQPNSSSGGLGKREVKDVSSGSGSWGGLILRMSKRSRKLDMHKRHRLWHMW
;
A
#
# COMPACT_ATOMS: atom_id res chain seq x y z
N MET A 1 -38.07 -51.27 15.85
CA MET A 1 -38.46 -49.98 15.23
C MET A 1 -37.90 -48.87 16.09
N LEU A 2 -36.83 -48.19 15.64
CA LEU A 2 -36.39 -46.88 16.11
C LEU A 2 -35.36 -46.39 15.11
N ALA A 3 -35.80 -45.56 14.16
CA ALA A 3 -34.96 -44.90 13.20
C ALA A 3 -34.56 -43.53 13.78
N ILE A 4 -33.27 -43.33 14.00
CA ILE A 4 -32.69 -42.04 14.39
C ILE A 4 -32.39 -41.29 13.09
N ILE A 5 -33.14 -40.21 12.84
CA ILE A 5 -32.88 -39.27 11.75
C ILE A 5 -31.97 -38.17 12.32
N SER A 6 -30.70 -38.18 11.93
CA SER A 6 -29.78 -37.05 12.17
C SER A 6 -29.99 -35.99 11.09
N LEU A 7 -30.51 -34.81 11.48
CA LEU A 7 -30.45 -33.61 10.66
C LEU A 7 -29.01 -33.09 10.63
N ALA A 8 -28.34 -33.21 9.48
CA ALA A 8 -27.12 -32.48 9.20
C ALA A 8 -27.49 -31.08 8.70
N SER A 9 -27.33 -30.06 9.54
CA SER A 9 -27.41 -28.65 9.15
C SER A 9 -26.14 -28.28 8.39
N ILE A 10 -26.17 -28.37 7.05
CA ILE A 10 -25.12 -27.82 6.19
C ILE A 10 -25.34 -26.31 6.14
N SER A 11 -24.54 -25.58 6.93
CA SER A 11 -24.43 -24.13 6.85
C SER A 11 -23.76 -23.76 5.52
N VAL A 12 -24.55 -23.48 4.49
CA VAL A 12 -24.04 -22.84 3.27
C VAL A 12 -23.72 -21.40 3.64
N LEU A 13 -22.45 -21.12 3.94
CA LEU A 13 -21.97 -19.74 4.03
C LEU A 13 -22.14 -19.11 2.64
N PRO A 14 -22.83 -17.96 2.51
CA PRO A 14 -22.86 -17.24 1.25
C PRO A 14 -21.42 -16.82 0.93
N LEU A 15 -20.83 -17.42 -0.10
CA LEU A 15 -19.65 -16.88 -0.75
C LEU A 15 -20.14 -15.62 -1.49
N VAL A 16 -20.16 -14.49 -0.78
CA VAL A 16 -20.31 -13.19 -1.42
C VAL A 16 -18.97 -12.92 -2.06
N SER A 17 -18.94 -12.94 -3.39
CA SER A 17 -17.80 -12.42 -4.16
C SER A 17 -18.03 -10.93 -4.22
N GLY A 18 -17.21 -10.17 -3.52
CA GLY A 18 -17.28 -8.73 -3.55
C GLY A 18 -16.51 -8.21 -4.74
N HIS A 19 -17.00 -7.14 -5.33
CA HIS A 19 -16.49 -6.62 -6.59
C HIS A 19 -16.40 -5.11 -6.49
N ALA A 20 -15.17 -4.60 -6.44
CA ALA A 20 -14.91 -3.18 -6.61
C ALA A 20 -13.57 -3.01 -7.32
N ALA A 21 -13.51 -2.03 -8.21
CA ALA A 21 -12.30 -1.67 -8.92
C ALA A 21 -12.13 -0.16 -8.93
N PHE A 22 -10.89 0.28 -9.05
CA PHE A 22 -10.56 1.61 -9.52
C PHE A 22 -10.96 1.74 -11.00
N TRP A 23 -11.71 2.78 -11.34
CA TRP A 23 -12.11 3.08 -12.71
C TRP A 23 -11.52 4.42 -13.15
N HIS A 24 -10.71 4.38 -14.21
CA HIS A 24 -10.25 5.56 -14.93
C HIS A 24 -9.76 5.16 -16.33
N PRO A 25 -9.91 6.00 -17.37
CA PRO A 25 -9.43 5.69 -18.73
C PRO A 25 -7.93 5.42 -18.85
N SER A 26 -7.14 5.72 -17.82
CA SER A 26 -5.72 5.43 -17.73
C SER A 26 -5.39 4.04 -17.17
N MET A 27 -6.37 3.26 -16.74
CA MET A 27 -6.14 1.92 -16.23
C MET A 27 -5.84 0.91 -17.35
N TRP A 28 -5.00 -0.08 -17.04
CA TRP A 28 -4.94 -1.30 -17.86
C TRP A 28 -6.26 -2.05 -17.71
N GLY A 29 -6.72 -2.65 -18.81
CA GLY A 29 -7.94 -3.44 -18.83
C GLY A 29 -9.23 -2.63 -18.73
N PHE A 30 -9.19 -1.32 -19.03
CA PHE A 30 -10.35 -0.43 -18.93
C PHE A 30 -11.61 -0.92 -19.67
N ASN A 31 -11.42 -1.67 -20.77
CA ASN A 31 -12.49 -2.26 -21.58
C ASN A 31 -12.52 -3.80 -21.53
N VAL A 32 -11.79 -4.42 -20.61
CA VAL A 32 -11.86 -5.87 -20.39
C VAL A 32 -13.23 -6.23 -19.83
N THR A 33 -13.86 -7.22 -20.46
CA THR A 33 -15.16 -7.77 -20.08
C THR A 33 -15.02 -9.23 -19.66
N GLN A 34 -16.09 -9.82 -19.13
CA GLN A 34 -16.12 -11.23 -18.72
C GLN A 34 -15.73 -12.20 -19.86
N GLN A 35 -16.00 -11.83 -21.11
CA GLN A 35 -15.73 -12.67 -22.29
C GLN A 35 -14.36 -12.42 -22.92
N THR A 36 -13.56 -11.50 -22.38
CA THR A 36 -12.24 -11.15 -22.95
C THR A 36 -11.22 -12.25 -22.72
N PHE A 37 -11.33 -12.97 -21.60
CA PHE A 37 -10.45 -14.07 -21.20
C PHE A 37 -11.25 -15.37 -21.12
N SER A 38 -10.55 -16.52 -21.02
CA SER A 38 -11.18 -17.83 -20.81
C SER A 38 -11.78 -18.01 -19.40
N TYR A 39 -11.51 -17.07 -18.49
CA TYR A 39 -12.04 -16.98 -17.14
C TYR A 39 -12.49 -15.54 -16.85
N ASP A 40 -13.23 -15.32 -15.77
CA ASP A 40 -13.60 -13.97 -15.38
C ASP A 40 -12.39 -13.19 -14.87
N ASN A 41 -11.88 -12.31 -15.72
CA ASN A 41 -10.76 -11.44 -15.43
C ASN A 41 -11.15 -9.96 -15.59
N ARG A 42 -12.40 -9.61 -15.29
CA ARG A 42 -12.84 -8.20 -15.27
C ARG A 42 -12.04 -7.43 -14.22
N PRO A 43 -11.87 -6.09 -14.35
CA PRO A 43 -11.14 -5.29 -13.35
C PRO A 43 -11.62 -5.45 -11.90
N VAL A 44 -12.89 -5.79 -11.69
CA VAL A 44 -13.51 -5.99 -10.38
C VAL A 44 -13.35 -7.40 -9.83
N ALA A 45 -12.89 -8.36 -10.64
CA ALA A 45 -12.74 -9.74 -10.22
C ALA A 45 -11.65 -9.83 -9.15
N PRO A 46 -11.88 -10.57 -8.05
CA PRO A 46 -10.90 -10.70 -6.99
C PRO A 46 -9.69 -11.50 -7.44
N ILE A 47 -8.54 -11.18 -6.85
CA ILE A 47 -7.28 -11.90 -7.05
C ILE A 47 -7.06 -12.82 -5.86
N LYS A 48 -6.89 -14.11 -6.12
CA LYS A 48 -6.53 -15.15 -5.15
C LYS A 48 -6.07 -16.42 -5.86
N ASN A 49 -5.12 -17.14 -5.27
CA ASN A 49 -4.60 -18.41 -5.80
C ASN A 49 -4.18 -18.33 -7.28
N MET A 50 -3.63 -17.19 -7.70
CA MET A 50 -3.18 -16.93 -9.06
C MET A 50 -1.66 -17.00 -9.16
N ASN A 51 -1.13 -17.42 -10.30
CA ASN A 51 0.29 -17.31 -10.62
C ASN A 51 0.67 -15.85 -10.87
N PHE A 52 1.97 -15.53 -10.93
CA PHE A 52 2.42 -14.15 -11.03
C PHE A 52 1.83 -13.40 -12.22
N THR A 53 1.80 -14.02 -13.40
CA THR A 53 1.26 -13.39 -14.61
C THR A 53 -0.25 -13.15 -14.56
N GLU A 54 -0.98 -13.89 -13.72
CA GLU A 54 -2.43 -13.78 -13.59
C GLU A 54 -2.80 -12.65 -12.61
N TRP A 55 -2.13 -12.57 -11.46
CA TRP A 55 -2.44 -11.52 -10.49
C TRP A 55 -1.77 -10.18 -10.81
N TRP A 56 -0.56 -10.20 -11.36
CA TRP A 56 0.22 -8.99 -11.61
C TRP A 56 -0.46 -8.12 -12.65
N PHE A 57 -0.78 -6.87 -12.27
CA PHE A 57 -1.56 -5.96 -13.11
C PHE A 57 -2.90 -6.56 -13.57
N HIS A 58 -3.47 -7.50 -12.80
CA HIS A 58 -4.72 -8.18 -13.15
C HIS A 58 -4.63 -8.91 -14.50
N ASN A 59 -3.42 -9.28 -14.94
CA ASN A 59 -3.17 -9.83 -16.29
C ASN A 59 -3.69 -8.93 -17.43
N HIS A 60 -3.71 -7.60 -17.21
CA HIS A 60 -4.24 -6.64 -18.19
C HIS A 60 -3.16 -5.90 -18.98
N LEU A 61 -1.89 -6.29 -18.87
CA LEU A 61 -0.78 -5.62 -19.57
C LEU A 61 -0.96 -5.60 -21.10
N ALA A 62 -1.61 -6.61 -21.68
CA ALA A 62 -1.97 -6.66 -23.10
C ALA A 62 -3.14 -5.73 -23.49
N HIS A 63 -3.79 -5.10 -22.52
CA HIS A 63 -4.90 -4.15 -22.69
C HIS A 63 -4.54 -2.78 -22.12
N PRO A 64 -3.52 -2.08 -22.67
CA PRO A 64 -3.08 -0.80 -22.16
C PRO A 64 -4.13 0.30 -22.34
N PRO A 65 -4.07 1.37 -21.53
CA PRO A 65 -4.86 2.57 -21.77
C PRO A 65 -4.47 3.25 -23.09
N ASN A 66 -5.37 4.09 -23.62
CA ASN A 66 -5.05 4.91 -24.78
C ASN A 66 -3.92 5.92 -24.46
N PRO A 67 -3.06 6.27 -25.43
CA PRO A 67 -2.07 7.33 -25.24
C PRO A 67 -2.70 8.64 -24.76
N GLY A 68 -2.07 9.32 -23.80
CA GLY A 68 -2.56 10.56 -23.22
C GLY A 68 -3.57 10.40 -22.09
N ASN A 69 -4.15 9.22 -21.88
CA ASN A 69 -4.97 8.96 -20.69
C ASN A 69 -4.08 8.78 -19.46
N ILE A 70 -4.04 9.79 -18.60
CA ILE A 70 -3.21 9.84 -17.40
C ILE A 70 -4.09 10.24 -16.21
N PHE A 71 -3.92 9.56 -15.07
CA PHE A 71 -4.52 9.98 -13.81
C PHE A 71 -3.57 10.96 -13.11
N GLU A 72 -4.01 12.21 -12.94
CA GLU A 72 -3.18 13.27 -12.37
C GLU A 72 -3.15 13.20 -10.84
N LEU A 73 -1.94 13.33 -10.28
CA LEU A 73 -1.66 13.32 -8.84
C LEU A 73 -1.15 14.71 -8.43
N PRO A 74 -2.04 15.64 -8.03
CA PRO A 74 -1.65 16.99 -7.64
C PRO A 74 -0.96 17.00 -6.28
N ALA A 75 0.34 17.28 -6.25
CA ALA A 75 1.14 17.27 -5.02
C ALA A 75 0.53 18.20 -3.94
N GLY A 76 0.28 17.64 -2.76
CA GLY A 76 -0.27 18.36 -1.60
C GLY A 76 -1.78 18.58 -1.67
N GLN A 77 -2.48 17.92 -2.60
CA GLN A 77 -3.92 18.02 -2.80
C GLN A 77 -4.54 16.62 -2.92
N PRO A 78 -5.88 16.49 -2.73
CA PRO A 78 -6.58 15.24 -3.02
C PRO A 78 -6.59 14.92 -4.52
N ALA A 79 -6.40 13.64 -4.83
CA ALA A 79 -6.73 13.04 -6.12
C ALA A 79 -7.97 12.14 -5.94
N THR A 80 -9.12 12.56 -6.49
CA THR A 80 -10.37 11.82 -6.36
C THR A 80 -10.41 10.65 -7.35
N ALA A 81 -10.43 9.43 -6.82
CA ALA A 81 -10.63 8.21 -7.60
C ALA A 81 -12.11 7.80 -7.62
N GLN A 82 -12.53 7.06 -8.67
CA GLN A 82 -13.84 6.42 -8.72
C GLN A 82 -13.70 4.93 -8.49
N ILE A 83 -14.24 4.44 -7.37
CA ILE A 83 -14.23 3.03 -6.99
C ILE A 83 -15.65 2.49 -7.05
N ALA A 84 -15.89 1.45 -7.85
CA ALA A 84 -17.24 0.91 -8.01
C ALA A 84 -17.25 -0.57 -8.44
N CYS A 85 -18.38 -1.24 -8.21
CA CYS A 85 -18.59 -2.64 -8.62
C CYS A 85 -18.78 -2.83 -10.13
N ASN A 86 -19.02 -1.74 -10.86
CA ASN A 86 -19.17 -1.77 -12.30
C ASN A 86 -18.81 -0.41 -12.90
N LYS A 87 -18.21 -0.40 -14.09
CA LYS A 87 -17.90 0.84 -14.82
C LYS A 87 -19.15 1.69 -15.08
N GLY A 88 -20.31 1.06 -15.27
CA GLY A 88 -21.60 1.73 -15.43
C GLY A 88 -22.03 2.54 -14.21
N ALA A 89 -21.49 2.24 -13.03
CA ALA A 89 -21.73 2.99 -11.80
C ALA A 89 -20.73 4.15 -11.62
N THR A 90 -19.96 4.50 -12.66
CA THR A 90 -18.97 5.60 -12.63
C THR A 90 -19.25 6.60 -13.74
N ASP A 91 -18.51 7.70 -13.78
CA ASP A 91 -18.62 8.69 -14.86
C ASP A 91 -18.14 8.13 -16.21
N PHE A 92 -17.51 6.95 -16.21
CA PHE A 92 -17.02 6.25 -17.38
C PHE A 92 -18.05 5.27 -17.99
N PHE A 93 -19.32 5.36 -17.56
CA PHE A 93 -20.41 4.48 -17.97
C PHE A 93 -20.63 4.40 -19.48
N ALA A 94 -20.25 5.43 -20.25
CA ALA A 94 -20.47 5.47 -21.70
C ALA A 94 -19.75 4.34 -22.46
N SER A 95 -18.70 3.77 -21.87
CA SER A 95 -17.99 2.59 -22.39
C SER A 95 -18.34 1.30 -21.66
N SER A 96 -19.34 1.32 -20.77
CA SER A 96 -19.88 0.14 -20.09
C SER A 96 -20.97 -0.51 -20.94
N GLU A 97 -21.00 -1.84 -20.96
CA GLU A 97 -22.02 -2.61 -21.69
C GLU A 97 -23.45 -2.30 -21.23
N GLY A 98 -23.64 -2.02 -19.94
CA GLY A 98 -24.95 -1.76 -19.32
C GLY A 98 -25.39 -0.29 -19.29
N GLY A 99 -24.57 0.64 -19.81
CA GLY A 99 -24.85 2.08 -19.72
C GLY A 99 -24.75 2.65 -18.29
N ASP A 100 -25.44 3.77 -18.06
CA ASP A 100 -25.42 4.50 -16.78
C ASP A 100 -26.33 3.84 -15.74
N ILE A 101 -25.71 3.25 -14.72
CA ILE A 101 -26.41 2.64 -13.58
C ILE A 101 -26.13 3.40 -12.27
N ARG A 102 -25.54 4.59 -12.33
CA ARG A 102 -25.28 5.42 -11.14
C ARG A 102 -26.58 5.69 -10.39
N ASP A 103 -26.51 5.63 -9.07
CA ASP A 103 -27.62 6.00 -8.20
C ASP A 103 -27.78 7.52 -8.18
N LYS A 104 -28.88 8.00 -8.76
CA LYS A 104 -29.20 9.44 -8.86
C LYS A 104 -29.44 10.10 -7.51
N ASN A 105 -29.82 9.32 -6.49
CA ASN A 105 -30.10 9.83 -5.15
C ASN A 105 -28.89 9.73 -4.23
N ASN A 106 -27.90 8.91 -4.59
CA ASN A 106 -26.65 8.75 -3.86
C ASN A 106 -25.48 8.55 -4.83
N LEU A 107 -24.85 9.64 -5.24
CA LEU A 107 -23.72 9.60 -6.15
C LEU A 107 -22.50 8.88 -5.58
N ASP A 108 -22.41 8.69 -4.26
CA ASP A 108 -21.33 7.95 -3.59
C ASP A 108 -21.59 6.45 -3.50
N ASN A 109 -22.71 5.94 -4.02
CA ASN A 109 -23.00 4.52 -3.97
C ASN A 109 -21.99 3.72 -4.82
N VAL A 110 -21.15 2.92 -4.15
CA VAL A 110 -20.12 2.05 -4.76
C VAL A 110 -20.75 0.98 -5.65
N CYS A 111 -21.94 0.49 -5.27
CA CYS A 111 -22.64 -0.53 -6.03
C CYS A 111 -24.17 -0.34 -5.99
N PRO A 112 -24.71 0.49 -6.90
CA PRO A 112 -26.15 0.71 -7.01
C PRO A 112 -26.95 -0.59 -7.15
N GLY A 113 -27.98 -0.75 -6.30
CA GLY A 113 -28.83 -1.95 -6.29
C GLY A 113 -28.30 -3.13 -5.47
N ALA A 114 -27.10 -3.03 -4.89
CA ALA A 114 -26.51 -4.04 -4.02
C ALA A 114 -26.40 -3.57 -2.56
N THR A 115 -26.19 -4.52 -1.64
CA THR A 115 -25.87 -4.21 -0.24
C THR A 115 -24.36 -4.04 -0.06
N SER A 116 -23.94 -3.58 1.12
CA SER A 116 -22.50 -3.40 1.43
C SER A 116 -21.68 -4.68 1.45
N GLN A 117 -22.34 -5.84 1.50
CA GLN A 117 -21.68 -7.13 1.39
C GLN A 117 -21.06 -7.33 -0.01
N GLU A 118 -21.61 -6.69 -1.06
CA GLU A 118 -21.04 -6.75 -2.41
C GLU A 118 -19.68 -6.05 -2.52
N TYR A 119 -19.33 -5.23 -1.53
CA TYR A 119 -18.00 -4.65 -1.41
C TYR A 119 -17.40 -4.98 -0.03
N HIS A 120 -17.71 -6.19 0.45
CA HIS A 120 -17.02 -6.86 1.54
C HIS A 120 -16.97 -6.08 2.85
N THR A 121 -18.11 -5.50 3.24
CA THR A 121 -18.20 -4.84 4.54
C THR A 121 -19.58 -4.97 5.19
N ASN A 122 -19.58 -5.16 6.50
CA ASN A 122 -20.78 -5.08 7.33
C ASN A 122 -21.20 -3.63 7.67
N GLY A 123 -20.34 -2.65 7.38
CA GLY A 123 -20.57 -1.24 7.65
C GLY A 123 -19.27 -0.46 7.81
N LEU A 124 -19.39 0.86 7.98
CA LEU A 124 -18.25 1.78 8.06
C LEU A 124 -17.18 1.39 9.10
N ASP A 125 -17.56 0.73 10.19
CA ASP A 125 -16.65 0.31 11.27
C ASP A 125 -15.88 -0.99 10.97
N ASP A 126 -16.24 -1.69 9.90
CA ASP A 126 -15.66 -2.93 9.38
C ASP A 126 -14.77 -2.70 8.14
N LEU A 127 -14.47 -1.45 7.80
CA LEU A 127 -13.56 -1.10 6.71
C LEU A 127 -12.11 -1.20 7.15
N GLU A 128 -11.28 -1.71 6.23
CA GLU A 128 -9.86 -1.98 6.45
C GLU A 128 -8.92 -1.16 5.54
N GLY A 129 -9.49 -0.23 4.79
CA GLY A 129 -8.76 0.73 3.96
C GLY A 129 -8.21 0.17 2.65
N CYS A 130 -7.75 1.09 1.82
CA CYS A 130 -7.09 0.79 0.54
C CYS A 130 -5.97 1.80 0.28
N ALA A 131 -5.14 1.53 -0.72
CA ALA A 131 -3.95 2.31 -0.99
C ALA A 131 -3.75 2.60 -2.48
N MET A 132 -3.05 3.70 -2.74
CA MET A 132 -2.47 4.03 -4.04
C MET A 132 -0.96 3.91 -3.93
N ALA A 133 -0.37 3.17 -4.86
CA ALA A 133 1.08 3.00 -4.98
C ALA A 133 1.59 3.52 -6.32
N ILE A 134 2.87 3.90 -6.34
CA ILE A 134 3.55 4.48 -7.50
C ILE A 134 4.91 3.82 -7.72
N ALA A 135 5.26 3.63 -8.98
CA ALA A 135 6.58 3.27 -9.45
C ALA A 135 7.04 4.33 -10.47
N TYR A 136 8.21 4.94 -10.24
CA TYR A 136 8.80 5.98 -11.10
C TYR A 136 9.46 5.37 -12.35
N LYS A 137 8.67 4.61 -13.10
CA LYS A 137 9.03 4.00 -14.39
C LYS A 137 7.92 4.31 -15.38
N ASN A 138 8.28 4.58 -16.64
CA ASN A 138 7.30 4.82 -17.70
C ASN A 138 6.92 3.52 -18.41
N ASP A 139 7.86 2.61 -18.62
CA ASP A 139 7.63 1.29 -19.21
C ASP A 139 7.13 0.30 -18.15
N VAL A 140 5.88 -0.13 -18.31
CA VAL A 140 5.24 -1.07 -17.38
C VAL A 140 5.93 -2.43 -17.35
N ASN A 141 6.61 -2.84 -18.43
CA ASN A 141 7.32 -4.12 -18.47
C ASN A 141 8.59 -4.12 -17.60
N GLN A 142 9.06 -2.94 -17.19
CA GLN A 142 10.19 -2.79 -16.28
C GLN A 142 9.75 -2.67 -14.81
N VAL A 143 8.44 -2.54 -14.56
CA VAL A 143 7.90 -2.46 -13.20
C VAL A 143 7.88 -3.87 -12.60
N GLN A 144 8.40 -3.97 -11.39
CA GLN A 144 8.41 -5.12 -10.53
C GLN A 144 7.62 -4.81 -9.24
N PRO A 145 7.09 -5.83 -8.55
CA PRO A 145 6.45 -5.69 -7.25
C PRO A 145 7.23 -4.82 -6.26
N GLU A 146 8.56 -4.94 -6.22
CA GLU A 146 9.42 -4.24 -5.27
C GLU A 146 9.65 -2.75 -5.62
N ASP A 147 9.25 -2.30 -6.82
CA ASP A 147 9.37 -0.91 -7.24
C ASP A 147 8.22 -0.04 -6.71
N PHE A 148 7.08 -0.65 -6.37
CA PHE A 148 5.92 0.09 -5.92
C PHE A 148 6.12 0.63 -4.50
N THR A 149 5.80 1.91 -4.34
CA THR A 149 5.71 2.57 -3.04
C THR A 149 4.30 3.08 -2.80
N VAL A 150 3.68 2.67 -1.70
CA VAL A 150 2.40 3.23 -1.26
C VAL A 150 2.60 4.69 -0.85
N PHE A 151 1.95 5.62 -1.53
CA PHE A 151 2.09 7.07 -1.29
C PHE A 151 0.84 7.72 -0.67
N SER A 152 -0.33 7.08 -0.79
CA SER A 152 -1.57 7.55 -0.17
C SER A 152 -2.43 6.37 0.25
N VAL A 153 -3.10 6.54 1.38
CA VAL A 153 -4.04 5.57 1.96
C VAL A 153 -5.34 6.28 2.29
N ASN A 154 -6.45 5.56 2.15
CA ASN A 154 -7.74 5.97 2.70
C ASN A 154 -8.28 4.80 3.54
N GLN A 155 -8.35 4.96 4.86
CA GLN A 155 -8.75 3.89 5.78
C GLN A 155 -10.27 3.62 5.77
N THR A 156 -11.07 4.52 5.18
CA THR A 156 -12.52 4.35 4.97
C THR A 156 -12.86 3.92 3.54
N CYS A 157 -11.87 3.38 2.83
CA CYS A 157 -12.01 3.05 1.43
C CYS A 157 -13.00 1.92 1.15
N VAL A 158 -13.55 1.99 -0.07
CA VAL A 158 -14.64 1.17 -0.61
C VAL A 158 -15.95 1.36 0.16
N TRP A 159 -16.17 2.59 0.61
CA TRP A 159 -17.45 3.04 1.17
C TRP A 159 -18.14 4.07 0.28
N THR A 160 -17.35 4.98 -0.29
CA THR A 160 -17.82 5.99 -1.24
C THR A 160 -17.23 5.75 -2.61
N ARG A 161 -18.03 5.94 -3.65
CA ARG A 161 -17.55 5.88 -5.03
C ARG A 161 -16.43 6.88 -5.27
N PHE A 162 -16.64 8.13 -4.87
CA PHE A 162 -15.59 9.14 -4.90
C PHE A 162 -14.74 9.00 -3.65
N THR A 163 -13.57 8.39 -3.82
CA THR A 163 -12.59 8.20 -2.75
C THR A 163 -11.41 9.11 -3.01
N ASP A 164 -11.19 10.07 -2.11
CA ASP A 164 -10.02 10.95 -2.16
C ASP A 164 -8.78 10.25 -1.62
N PHE A 165 -7.70 10.38 -2.38
CA PHE A 165 -6.34 10.00 -1.98
C PHE A 165 -5.50 11.27 -1.87
N GLN A 166 -5.03 11.58 -0.67
CA GLN A 166 -4.20 12.75 -0.42
C GLN A 166 -2.79 12.51 -0.97
N VAL A 167 -2.36 13.31 -1.94
CA VAL A 167 -1.02 13.19 -2.52
C VAL A 167 -0.02 13.93 -1.64
N PRO A 168 1.10 13.30 -1.19
CA PRO A 168 2.12 14.00 -0.42
C PRO A 168 2.62 15.26 -1.13
N ALA A 169 2.78 16.36 -0.41
CA ALA A 169 3.20 17.64 -1.00
C ALA A 169 4.60 17.60 -1.63
N ARG A 170 5.43 16.65 -1.18
CA ARG A 170 6.84 16.49 -1.59
C ARG A 170 7.04 15.44 -2.68
N MET A 171 5.96 14.97 -3.32
CA MET A 171 6.07 14.05 -4.45
C MET A 171 6.95 14.66 -5.57
N PRO A 172 8.04 14.00 -5.98
CA PRO A 172 8.87 14.47 -7.10
C PRO A 172 8.14 14.30 -8.45
N PRO A 173 8.59 14.99 -9.52
CA PRO A 173 8.02 14.78 -10.85
C PRO A 173 8.29 13.36 -11.34
N CYS A 174 7.33 12.79 -12.08
CA CYS A 174 7.53 11.55 -12.82
C CYS A 174 8.58 11.73 -13.95
N PRO A 175 9.22 10.64 -14.40
CA PRO A 175 10.05 10.68 -15.60
C PRO A 175 9.21 11.04 -16.84
N GLU A 176 9.90 11.34 -17.95
CA GLU A 176 9.25 11.56 -19.24
C GLU A 176 8.39 10.34 -19.64
N GLY A 177 7.15 10.60 -20.05
CA GLY A 177 6.15 9.56 -20.32
C GLY A 177 5.33 9.10 -19.11
N GLY A 178 5.54 9.74 -17.94
CA GLY A 178 4.76 9.52 -16.73
C GLY A 178 5.26 8.34 -15.88
N CYS A 179 4.54 8.08 -14.80
CA CYS A 179 4.76 6.95 -13.91
C CYS A 179 3.74 5.84 -14.16
N VAL A 180 3.95 4.72 -13.48
CA VAL A 180 2.96 3.66 -13.33
C VAL A 180 2.47 3.64 -11.89
N CYS A 181 1.17 3.63 -11.70
CA CYS A 181 0.54 3.53 -10.40
C CYS A 181 -0.35 2.28 -10.32
N ALA A 182 -0.74 1.92 -9.10
CA ALA A 182 -1.72 0.87 -8.87
C ALA A 182 -2.56 1.16 -7.63
N PHE A 183 -3.85 0.85 -7.75
CA PHE A 183 -4.80 0.79 -6.64
C PHE A 183 -4.73 -0.59 -6.02
N PHE A 184 -4.74 -0.66 -4.69
CA PHE A 184 -4.76 -1.91 -3.94
C PHE A 184 -5.79 -1.88 -2.83
N TRP A 185 -6.48 -3.00 -2.63
CA TRP A 185 -7.46 -3.16 -1.56
C TRP A 185 -7.47 -4.60 -1.04
N ILE A 186 -7.59 -4.74 0.28
CA ILE A 186 -7.85 -5.98 1.00
C ILE A 186 -8.90 -5.63 2.06
N HIS A 187 -9.94 -6.44 2.16
CA HIS A 187 -11.10 -6.16 3.02
C HIS A 187 -11.02 -6.90 4.36
N SER A 188 -12.01 -6.63 5.22
CA SER A 188 -12.18 -7.32 6.49
C SER A 188 -12.50 -8.81 6.28
N PRO A 189 -11.96 -9.72 7.10
CA PRO A 189 -12.33 -11.14 7.05
C PRO A 189 -13.76 -11.40 7.55
N LEU A 190 -14.50 -10.37 7.99
CA LEU A 190 -15.88 -10.50 8.49
C LEU A 190 -16.95 -10.44 7.38
N SER A 191 -16.57 -10.17 6.13
CA SER A 191 -17.46 -10.13 4.98
C SER A 191 -16.66 -10.49 3.73
N GLY A 192 -17.01 -11.59 3.06
CA GLY A 192 -16.29 -12.09 1.88
C GLY A 192 -15.35 -13.27 2.13
N GLY A 193 -14.74 -13.76 1.05
CA GLY A 193 -13.65 -14.74 1.10
C GLY A 193 -12.26 -14.08 1.10
N GLU A 194 -11.20 -14.87 1.11
CA GLU A 194 -9.83 -14.35 1.15
C GLU A 194 -9.39 -13.84 -0.23
N GLU A 195 -9.40 -12.52 -0.39
CA GLU A 195 -9.21 -11.88 -1.68
C GLU A 195 -8.36 -10.62 -1.54
N ASN A 196 -7.62 -10.29 -2.60
CA ASN A 196 -6.96 -9.01 -2.77
C ASN A 196 -7.37 -8.39 -4.11
N TYR A 197 -7.22 -7.07 -4.23
CA TYR A 197 -7.57 -6.33 -5.45
C TYR A 197 -6.39 -5.50 -5.89
N MET A 198 -6.17 -5.47 -7.20
CA MET A 198 -5.13 -4.67 -7.84
C MET A 198 -5.66 -4.13 -9.17
N ASN A 199 -5.54 -2.83 -9.38
CA ASN A 199 -5.76 -2.22 -10.70
C ASN A 199 -4.60 -1.28 -11.02
N GLY A 200 -3.77 -1.65 -12.00
CA GLY A 200 -2.72 -0.78 -12.50
C GLY A 200 -3.26 0.34 -13.38
N PHE A 201 -2.62 1.50 -13.37
CA PHE A 201 -2.96 2.62 -14.26
C PHE A 201 -1.79 3.57 -14.52
N LYS A 202 -1.85 4.29 -15.65
CA LYS A 202 -0.91 5.37 -15.96
C LYS A 202 -1.23 6.60 -15.12
N CYS A 203 -0.20 7.19 -14.53
CA CYS A 203 -0.34 8.34 -13.64
C CYS A 203 0.80 9.34 -13.83
N ASN A 204 0.61 10.57 -13.35
CA ASN A 204 1.62 11.61 -13.36
C ASN A 204 1.49 12.53 -12.16
N VAL A 205 2.61 13.02 -11.64
CA VAL A 205 2.61 14.00 -10.53
C VAL A 205 2.55 15.41 -11.11
N THR A 206 1.58 16.21 -10.67
CA THR A 206 1.44 17.63 -11.03
C THR A 206 1.69 18.52 -9.82
N GLY A 207 2.06 19.78 -10.07
CA GLY A 207 2.33 20.73 -8.98
C GLY A 207 3.53 20.35 -8.09
N SER A 208 4.41 19.47 -8.56
CA SER A 208 5.59 19.06 -7.80
C SER A 208 6.51 20.26 -7.51
N THR A 209 6.94 20.36 -6.25
CA THR A 209 7.89 21.39 -5.77
C THR A 209 9.16 20.78 -5.17
N SER A 210 9.27 19.45 -5.20
CA SER A 210 10.37 18.69 -4.62
C SER A 210 11.11 17.92 -5.71
N THR A 211 12.41 17.75 -5.53
CA THR A 211 13.25 16.88 -6.39
C THR A 211 13.79 15.67 -5.63
N PHE A 212 13.44 15.52 -4.35
CA PHE A 212 13.90 14.37 -3.56
C PHE A 212 13.18 13.11 -4.03
N PRO A 213 13.91 12.06 -4.44
CA PRO A 213 13.29 10.83 -4.89
C PRO A 213 12.56 10.13 -3.73
N VAL A 214 11.57 9.32 -4.10
CA VAL A 214 11.00 8.34 -3.19
C VAL A 214 12.07 7.31 -2.83
N ALA A 215 12.18 6.98 -1.55
CA ALA A 215 13.12 5.99 -1.05
C ALA A 215 12.74 4.58 -1.52
N GLN A 216 13.72 3.66 -1.51
CA GLN A 216 13.43 2.26 -1.80
C GLN A 216 12.42 1.71 -0.79
N SER A 217 11.31 1.19 -1.30
CA SER A 217 10.27 0.61 -0.47
C SER A 217 10.72 -0.65 0.25
N LYS A 218 10.29 -0.78 1.51
CA LYS A 218 10.51 -1.96 2.35
C LYS A 218 9.18 -2.67 2.65
N LEU A 219 9.27 -3.93 3.04
CA LEU A 219 8.10 -4.73 3.42
C LEU A 219 7.40 -4.11 4.65
N PRO A 220 6.08 -3.85 4.62
CA PRO A 220 5.35 -3.44 5.82
C PRO A 220 5.30 -4.56 6.85
N ARG A 221 5.29 -4.21 8.13
CA ARG A 221 5.28 -5.17 9.24
C ARG A 221 4.05 -4.94 10.11
N ARG A 222 3.40 -6.04 10.53
CA ARG A 222 2.27 -6.01 11.46
C ARG A 222 2.75 -5.54 12.84
N CYS A 223 2.59 -4.26 13.12
CA CYS A 223 3.15 -3.58 14.28
C CYS A 223 2.12 -2.83 15.14
N GLY A 224 0.98 -2.43 14.58
CA GLY A 224 -0.08 -1.78 15.36
C GLY A 224 -0.79 -2.75 16.31
N ALA A 225 -1.64 -2.18 17.17
CA ALA A 225 -2.47 -2.98 18.06
C ALA A 225 -3.50 -3.78 17.24
N ASP A 226 -3.69 -5.03 17.62
CA ASP A 226 -4.57 -5.98 16.93
C ASP A 226 -5.26 -6.89 17.97
N PRO A 227 -6.28 -6.36 18.67
CA PRO A 227 -6.98 -7.10 19.72
C PRO A 227 -7.67 -8.37 19.22
N THR A 228 -8.13 -8.39 17.96
CA THR A 228 -8.76 -9.55 17.33
C THR A 228 -7.80 -10.75 17.30
N ASN A 229 -6.50 -10.50 17.17
CA ASN A 229 -5.46 -11.53 17.22
C ASN A 229 -4.66 -11.52 18.54
N GLY A 230 -5.26 -11.02 19.63
CA GLY A 230 -4.68 -11.06 20.98
C GLY A 230 -3.52 -10.09 21.23
N LYS A 231 -3.19 -9.20 20.29
CA LYS A 231 -2.15 -8.17 20.45
C LYS A 231 -2.75 -6.86 20.94
N MET A 232 -2.86 -6.70 22.24
CA MET A 232 -3.53 -5.54 22.84
C MET A 232 -2.74 -4.22 22.71
N GLN A 233 -1.43 -4.30 22.51
CA GLN A 233 -0.55 -3.14 22.41
C GLN A 233 0.17 -3.14 21.07
N ALA A 234 0.37 -1.95 20.50
CA ALA A 234 1.25 -1.78 19.36
C ALA A 234 2.71 -2.03 19.77
N ALA A 235 3.54 -2.42 18.81
CA ALA A 235 4.99 -2.54 18.91
C ALA A 235 5.64 -1.55 17.92
N PRO A 236 5.72 -0.25 18.23
CA PRO A 236 6.21 0.78 17.31
C PRO A 236 7.61 0.47 16.76
N ALA A 237 8.51 -0.05 17.59
CA ALA A 237 9.86 -0.44 17.19
C ALA A 237 9.91 -1.59 16.16
N ASN A 238 8.81 -2.33 15.97
CA ASN A 238 8.66 -3.36 14.94
C ASN A 238 8.02 -2.84 13.65
N CYS A 239 7.57 -1.57 13.60
CA CYS A 239 6.98 -0.99 12.39
C CYS A 239 8.01 -0.79 11.29
N THR A 240 7.53 -0.86 10.05
CA THR A 240 8.28 -0.34 8.90
C THR A 240 7.95 1.15 8.76
N TYR A 241 8.97 1.98 8.95
CA TYR A 241 8.91 3.42 8.70
C TYR A 241 9.48 3.74 7.32
N GLY A 242 9.04 4.86 6.75
CA GLY A 242 9.38 5.27 5.40
C GLY A 242 8.57 4.57 4.31
N ALA A 243 9.18 4.50 3.13
CA ALA A 243 8.60 3.91 1.93
C ALA A 243 8.26 2.43 2.14
N LYS A 244 7.02 2.07 1.81
CA LYS A 244 6.44 0.74 2.05
C LYS A 244 5.89 0.16 0.74
N THR A 245 6.17 -1.12 0.49
CA THR A 245 5.57 -1.84 -0.63
C THR A 245 4.08 -2.07 -0.40
N PRO A 246 3.28 -2.26 -1.46
CA PRO A 246 1.93 -2.81 -1.33
C PRO A 246 1.93 -4.21 -0.72
N PHE A 247 0.73 -4.70 -0.38
CA PHE A 247 0.51 -6.08 0.01
C PHE A 247 0.26 -6.97 -1.21
N TYR A 248 1.11 -7.99 -1.35
CA TYR A 248 0.93 -9.11 -2.26
C TYR A 248 0.69 -10.35 -1.38
N TRP A 249 -0.56 -10.80 -1.35
CA TRP A 249 -1.05 -11.77 -0.39
C TRP A 249 -1.94 -12.80 -1.10
N PHE A 250 -2.05 -14.00 -0.55
CA PHE A 250 -3.02 -15.03 -0.98
C PHE A 250 -2.95 -15.47 -2.45
N ASN A 251 -1.80 -15.33 -3.11
CA ASN A 251 -1.52 -15.85 -4.45
C ASN A 251 -0.60 -17.07 -4.44
N LEU A 252 -0.36 -17.70 -5.59
CA LEU A 252 0.54 -18.87 -5.67
C LEU A 252 2.02 -18.47 -5.73
N GLU A 253 2.31 -17.29 -6.27
CA GLU A 253 3.67 -16.82 -6.53
C GLU A 253 3.87 -15.37 -6.08
N ARG A 254 5.10 -15.06 -5.65
CA ARG A 254 5.58 -13.71 -5.35
C ARG A 254 4.76 -12.92 -4.30
N ASN A 255 4.15 -13.62 -3.35
CA ASN A 255 3.63 -12.95 -2.15
C ASN A 255 4.78 -12.34 -1.34
N ASN A 256 4.51 -11.18 -0.74
CA ASN A 256 5.36 -10.58 0.27
C ASN A 256 4.71 -10.63 1.66
N MET A 257 3.41 -10.93 1.72
CA MET A 257 2.61 -11.13 2.92
C MET A 257 2.22 -12.61 3.07
N PHE A 258 2.25 -13.12 4.30
CA PHE A 258 2.05 -14.55 4.62
C PHE A 258 1.06 -14.77 5.77
N GLU A 259 0.22 -13.79 6.01
CA GLU A 259 -0.84 -13.83 7.01
C GLU A 259 -1.88 -14.90 6.66
N GLY A 260 -2.51 -15.45 7.69
CA GLY A 260 -3.59 -16.40 7.52
C GLY A 260 -4.90 -15.74 7.11
N THR A 261 -5.81 -16.57 6.60
CA THR A 261 -7.18 -16.25 6.20
C THR A 261 -7.92 -15.24 7.09
N TYR A 262 -7.92 -15.44 8.42
CA TYR A 262 -8.69 -14.62 9.35
C TYR A 262 -7.90 -13.46 9.96
N SER A 263 -6.70 -13.18 9.43
CA SER A 263 -5.81 -12.13 9.91
C SER A 263 -5.16 -11.38 8.75
N PRO A 264 -5.91 -10.98 7.69
CA PRO A 264 -5.31 -10.46 6.47
C PRO A 264 -4.45 -9.21 6.72
N PRO A 265 -3.49 -8.91 5.82
CA PRO A 265 -2.78 -7.64 5.84
C PRO A 265 -3.72 -6.54 5.30
N VAL A 266 -3.76 -5.39 5.99
CA VAL A 266 -4.76 -4.34 5.73
C VAL A 266 -4.12 -2.96 5.75
N TYR A 267 -4.63 -2.03 4.93
CA TYR A 267 -4.04 -0.70 4.72
C TYR A 267 -4.48 0.27 5.81
N ASN A 268 -4.07 -0.03 7.04
CA ASN A 268 -4.38 0.76 8.23
C ASN A 268 -3.20 0.83 9.23
N ASP A 269 -3.47 1.38 10.41
CA ASP A 269 -2.48 1.57 11.48
C ASP A 269 -1.80 0.25 11.94
N ILE A 270 -2.42 -0.92 11.72
CA ILE A 270 -1.84 -2.24 12.05
C ILE A 270 -0.52 -2.46 11.30
N TYR A 271 -0.37 -1.92 10.09
CA TYR A 271 0.85 -2.00 9.28
C TYR A 271 1.58 -0.67 9.14
N ASN A 272 1.30 0.29 10.03
CA ASN A 272 1.86 1.64 9.96
C ASN A 272 1.50 2.37 8.65
N PHE A 273 0.33 2.08 8.09
CA PHE A 273 -0.28 2.83 7.00
C PHE A 273 -1.25 3.84 7.59
N ILE A 274 -0.75 5.06 7.81
CA ILE A 274 -1.58 6.14 8.35
C ILE A 274 -2.62 6.56 7.32
N ASP A 275 -3.80 6.97 7.78
CA ASP A 275 -4.83 7.55 6.92
C ASP A 275 -4.32 8.87 6.27
N GLY A 276 -4.50 9.00 4.94
CA GLY A 276 -4.05 10.14 4.16
C GLY A 276 -2.70 9.95 3.44
N PRO A 277 -1.92 11.04 3.24
CA PRO A 277 -0.67 10.99 2.50
C PRO A 277 0.42 10.29 3.32
N GLN A 278 1.28 9.53 2.66
CA GLN A 278 2.47 8.94 3.28
C GLN A 278 3.65 9.91 3.10
N ASP A 279 3.78 10.89 3.99
CA ASP A 279 4.74 12.00 3.86
C ASP A 279 6.20 11.63 4.19
N ASP A 280 6.44 10.42 4.71
CA ASP A 280 7.75 9.96 5.19
C ASP A 280 8.48 9.04 4.18
N ILE A 281 7.99 8.94 2.95
CA ILE A 281 8.48 7.98 1.95
C ILE A 281 9.73 8.45 1.17
N PHE A 282 10.21 9.69 1.38
CA PHE A 282 11.32 10.27 0.62
C PHE A 282 12.68 9.95 1.22
N VAL A 283 13.73 9.94 0.39
CA VAL A 283 15.11 9.60 0.83
C VAL A 283 15.65 10.48 1.96
N ASP A 284 15.16 11.70 2.08
CA ASP A 284 15.57 12.70 3.07
C ASP A 284 14.57 12.85 4.22
N SER A 285 13.56 11.97 4.33
CA SER A 285 12.54 12.06 5.39
C SER A 285 13.11 11.74 6.78
N TYR A 286 14.17 10.93 6.85
CA TYR A 286 14.77 10.47 8.09
C TYR A 286 16.29 10.69 8.07
N LEU A 287 16.83 11.11 9.21
CA LEU A 287 18.28 11.12 9.46
C LEU A 287 18.80 9.70 9.73
N SER A 288 17.98 8.88 10.38
CA SER A 288 18.26 7.47 10.62
C SER A 288 16.98 6.66 10.77
N ILE A 289 16.99 5.46 10.18
CA ILE A 289 15.92 4.46 10.33
C ILE A 289 16.59 3.18 10.82
N PRO A 290 16.50 2.88 12.13
CA PRO A 290 16.98 1.61 12.68
C PRO A 290 16.25 0.42 12.07
N ASP A 291 16.92 -0.74 12.03
CA ASP A 291 16.25 -1.98 11.62
C ASP A 291 15.17 -2.37 12.65
N PRO A 292 13.95 -2.75 12.20
CA PRO A 292 12.86 -3.07 13.12
C PRO A 292 13.17 -4.26 14.03
N ALA A 293 13.05 -4.06 15.34
CA ALA A 293 13.20 -5.10 16.36
C ALA A 293 12.42 -4.74 17.63
N PRO A 294 12.08 -5.71 18.50
CA PRO A 294 11.31 -5.44 19.72
C PRO A 294 11.90 -4.35 20.64
N ASN A 295 13.22 -4.14 20.60
CA ASN A 295 13.96 -3.17 21.39
C ASN A 295 14.75 -2.17 20.53
N ALA A 296 14.40 -2.03 19.24
CA ALA A 296 15.04 -1.05 18.37
C ALA A 296 14.75 0.39 18.86
N SER A 297 15.67 1.29 18.60
CA SER A 297 15.41 2.73 18.75
C SER A 297 14.38 3.18 17.72
N MET A 298 13.67 4.27 18.03
CA MET A 298 12.74 4.88 17.08
C MET A 298 13.51 5.61 15.97
N PRO A 299 12.96 5.69 14.75
CA PRO A 299 13.54 6.50 13.69
C PRO A 299 13.65 7.98 14.07
N ILE A 300 14.66 8.65 13.51
CA ILE A 300 14.87 10.09 13.71
C ILE A 300 14.45 10.80 12.42
N LEU A 301 13.37 11.57 12.49
CA LEU A 301 12.90 12.39 11.37
C LEU A 301 13.91 13.50 11.06
N ALA A 302 14.09 13.80 9.78
CA ALA A 302 14.82 14.99 9.36
C ALA A 302 13.96 16.24 9.52
N ASP A 303 14.58 17.36 9.89
CA ASP A 303 13.90 18.66 9.84
C ASP A 303 13.80 19.12 8.39
N VAL A 304 12.69 18.77 7.75
CA VAL A 304 12.36 19.16 6.37
C VAL A 304 11.70 20.53 6.28
N SER A 305 11.54 21.26 7.40
CA SER A 305 11.02 22.64 7.40
C SER A 305 12.09 23.67 7.02
N SER A 306 13.38 23.33 7.15
CA SER A 306 14.48 24.27 6.96
C SER A 306 15.00 24.41 5.52
N THR A 307 14.53 23.60 4.56
CA THR A 307 14.94 23.69 3.14
C THR A 307 14.01 24.59 2.32
N LYS A 308 13.79 25.82 2.79
CA LYS A 308 13.55 26.91 1.84
C LYS A 308 14.86 27.16 1.12
N ASN A 309 14.96 26.75 -0.15
CA ASN A 309 16.09 27.05 -1.01
C ASN A 309 16.53 28.52 -0.82
N PRO A 310 17.83 28.81 -0.64
CA PRO A 310 18.30 30.17 -0.65
C PRO A 310 17.94 30.80 -2.00
N VAL A 311 17.14 31.86 -1.95
CA VAL A 311 16.92 32.75 -3.10
C VAL A 311 18.31 33.09 -3.65
N PRO A 312 18.59 32.90 -4.96
CA PRO A 312 19.86 33.30 -5.51
C PRO A 312 20.01 34.81 -5.30
N ALA A 313 20.99 35.18 -4.48
CA ALA A 313 21.39 36.56 -4.32
C ALA A 313 21.72 37.10 -5.72
N THR A 314 20.98 38.11 -6.13
CA THR A 314 21.22 38.89 -7.33
C THR A 314 22.55 39.60 -7.13
N ASN A 315 23.64 38.97 -7.57
CA ASN A 315 24.96 39.60 -7.61
C ASN A 315 24.94 40.61 -8.75
N ASN A 316 24.73 41.87 -8.37
CA ASN A 316 25.07 43.02 -9.18
C ASN A 316 26.54 42.94 -9.56
N SER A 317 26.80 43.02 -10.86
CA SER A 317 28.10 43.12 -11.48
C SER A 317 28.83 44.39 -11.05
N SER A 318 30.04 44.25 -10.51
CA SER A 318 31.07 45.27 -10.62
C SER A 318 32.39 44.61 -11.02
N SER A 319 32.75 44.85 -12.26
CA SER A 319 34.02 44.51 -12.90
C SER A 319 35.20 45.23 -12.25
N SER A 320 36.26 44.51 -11.92
CA SER A 320 37.61 45.07 -11.88
C SER A 320 38.65 43.99 -12.19
N SER A 321 39.39 44.25 -13.25
CA SER A 321 40.45 43.46 -13.86
C SER A 321 41.77 43.42 -13.09
N THR A 322 42.58 42.41 -13.45
CA THR A 322 44.06 42.29 -13.44
C THR A 322 44.72 41.44 -12.35
N GLY A 323 45.59 40.53 -12.79
CA GLY A 323 46.60 39.85 -11.96
C GLY A 323 46.98 38.44 -12.44
N SER A 324 47.93 38.35 -13.36
CA SER A 324 48.51 37.13 -13.95
C SER A 324 49.29 36.26 -12.96
N GLY A 325 49.37 34.94 -13.22
CA GLY A 325 50.30 34.03 -12.56
C GLY A 325 50.32 32.62 -13.14
N SER A 326 51.23 32.37 -14.08
CA SER A 326 51.55 31.07 -14.67
C SER A 326 52.25 30.12 -13.67
N GLY A 327 52.08 28.81 -13.85
CA GLY A 327 52.93 27.78 -13.24
C GLY A 327 52.50 26.37 -13.62
N SER A 328 53.37 25.66 -14.34
CA SER A 328 53.11 24.42 -15.08
C SER A 328 53.64 23.17 -14.36
N SER A 329 53.08 21.99 -14.72
CA SER A 329 53.70 20.61 -14.70
C SER A 329 54.15 20.04 -13.34
N SER A 330 54.19 18.74 -13.00
CA SER A 330 54.30 17.43 -13.68
C SER A 330 54.05 16.33 -12.60
N ALA A 331 53.25 15.30 -12.83
CA ALA A 331 53.61 13.92 -13.23
C ALA A 331 54.48 13.06 -12.25
N LEU A 332 54.08 11.77 -12.14
CA LEU A 332 54.82 10.55 -11.73
C LEU A 332 55.04 10.34 -10.20
N ALA A 333 55.00 9.13 -9.61
CA ALA A 333 54.74 7.75 -10.05
C ALA A 333 54.56 6.82 -8.82
N LYS A 334 53.89 5.67 -9.05
CA LYS A 334 54.15 4.29 -8.56
C LYS A 334 54.81 4.06 -7.19
N THR A 335 54.20 3.18 -6.37
CA THR A 335 54.77 1.84 -6.07
C THR A 335 53.75 0.85 -5.46
N CYS A 336 53.99 -0.43 -5.75
CA CYS A 336 53.29 -1.65 -5.32
C CYS A 336 53.71 -2.13 -3.91
N GLY A 337 52.90 -3.03 -3.34
CA GLY A 337 53.29 -4.00 -2.30
C GLY A 337 52.06 -4.72 -1.72
N SER A 338 51.67 -5.86 -2.28
CA SER A 338 51.94 -7.23 -1.78
C SER A 338 51.10 -7.71 -0.59
N ALA A 339 50.15 -8.59 -0.93
CA ALA A 339 49.73 -9.85 -0.29
C ALA A 339 50.10 -10.16 1.17
N THR A 340 49.10 -10.59 1.93
CA THR A 340 49.14 -11.89 2.63
C THR A 340 47.73 -12.39 2.95
N ALA A 341 47.44 -13.62 2.50
CA ALA A 341 46.29 -14.42 2.87
C ALA A 341 46.67 -15.28 4.08
N LEU A 342 45.80 -15.35 5.10
CA LEU A 342 45.78 -16.42 6.12
C LEU A 342 44.34 -16.60 6.65
N GLN A 343 43.68 -17.65 6.15
CA GLN A 343 42.81 -18.54 6.93
C GLN A 343 43.65 -19.79 7.30
N PRO A 344 43.21 -20.77 8.13
CA PRO A 344 41.92 -20.95 8.82
C PRO A 344 42.06 -21.29 10.32
N ASN A 345 40.95 -21.32 11.09
CA ASN A 345 40.81 -22.40 12.07
C ASN A 345 39.34 -22.71 12.41
N SER A 346 39.12 -24.00 12.63
CA SER A 346 37.90 -24.75 12.86
C SER A 346 37.64 -25.04 14.33
N SER A 347 36.37 -25.09 14.75
CA SER A 347 35.82 -25.98 15.82
C SER A 347 34.32 -25.71 15.94
N SER A 348 33.38 -26.60 15.55
CA SER A 348 32.95 -27.87 16.17
C SER A 348 32.48 -27.76 17.64
N GLY A 349 31.19 -28.06 17.84
CA GLY A 349 30.48 -28.21 19.11
C GLY A 349 29.03 -27.72 18.95
N GLY A 350 27.97 -28.50 19.06
CA GLY A 350 27.77 -29.76 19.75
C GLY A 350 26.57 -29.62 20.71
N LEU A 351 25.39 -29.99 20.20
CA LEU A 351 24.21 -30.53 20.90
C LEU A 351 23.74 -29.97 22.26
N GLY A 352 22.47 -29.56 22.30
CA GLY A 352 21.67 -29.43 23.51
C GLY A 352 20.18 -29.46 23.23
N LYS A 353 19.63 -30.66 22.98
CA LYS A 353 18.17 -30.91 22.98
C LYS A 353 17.64 -30.64 24.40
N ARG A 354 16.65 -29.76 24.54
CA ARG A 354 15.80 -29.68 25.74
C ARG A 354 14.41 -30.16 25.39
N GLU A 355 14.10 -31.32 25.94
CA GLU A 355 12.82 -31.99 26.01
C GLU A 355 11.89 -31.18 26.94
N VAL A 356 10.73 -30.75 26.44
CA VAL A 356 9.67 -30.12 27.24
C VAL A 356 8.57 -31.16 27.42
N LYS A 357 8.32 -31.52 28.68
CA LYS A 357 7.23 -32.41 29.06
C LYS A 357 5.89 -31.70 28.96
N ASP A 358 4.96 -32.32 28.25
CA ASP A 358 3.54 -32.00 28.26
C ASP A 358 2.96 -32.21 29.67
N VAL A 359 2.26 -31.19 30.17
CA VAL A 359 1.30 -31.31 31.27
C VAL A 359 -0.07 -31.06 30.68
N SER A 360 -0.87 -32.13 30.71
CA SER A 360 -2.27 -32.15 30.32
C SER A 360 -3.18 -31.70 31.47
N SER A 361 -4.40 -31.34 31.07
CA SER A 361 -5.66 -31.28 31.84
C SER A 361 -5.96 -30.02 32.66
N GLY A 362 -7.09 -29.39 32.29
CA GLY A 362 -7.69 -28.26 32.97
C GLY A 362 -8.92 -27.74 32.23
N SER A 363 -9.97 -28.56 32.15
CA SER A 363 -11.30 -28.16 31.68
C SER A 363 -11.91 -27.09 32.59
N GLY A 364 -12.34 -25.96 32.03
CA GLY A 364 -13.03 -24.91 32.78
C GLY A 364 -13.94 -24.08 31.88
N SER A 365 -15.20 -24.49 31.80
CA SER A 365 -16.32 -23.76 31.21
C SER A 365 -16.62 -22.49 32.02
N TRP A 366 -16.49 -21.30 31.43
CA TRP A 366 -17.17 -20.08 31.90
C TRP A 366 -17.58 -19.22 30.70
N GLY A 367 -18.89 -19.09 30.53
CA GLY A 367 -19.50 -18.25 29.51
C GLY A 367 -19.57 -16.77 29.89
N GLY A 368 -19.67 -15.94 28.86
CA GLY A 368 -20.52 -14.77 28.82
C GLY A 368 -20.09 -13.53 29.62
N LEU A 369 -19.35 -12.62 28.98
CA LEU A 369 -19.60 -11.17 29.03
C LEU A 369 -18.68 -10.46 28.02
N ILE A 370 -19.17 -10.31 26.79
CA ILE A 370 -18.54 -9.47 25.77
C ILE A 370 -18.75 -8.01 26.20
N LEU A 371 -17.68 -7.40 26.70
CA LEU A 371 -17.56 -5.95 26.80
C LEU A 371 -17.53 -5.37 25.39
N ARG A 372 -18.69 -4.89 24.95
CA ARG A 372 -18.85 -3.97 23.82
C ARG A 372 -18.12 -2.67 24.17
N MET A 373 -16.81 -2.60 23.93
CA MET A 373 -16.11 -1.33 23.91
C MET A 373 -16.49 -0.61 22.62
N SER A 374 -17.29 0.44 22.78
CA SER A 374 -17.57 1.44 21.74
C SER A 374 -16.24 1.94 21.16
N LYS A 375 -15.91 1.49 19.93
CA LYS A 375 -14.91 2.12 19.09
C LYS A 375 -15.37 3.56 18.85
N ARG A 376 -14.73 4.51 19.54
CA ARG A 376 -15.01 5.94 19.40
C ARG A 376 -14.90 6.33 17.93
N SER A 377 -15.92 7.06 17.48
CA SER A 377 -16.05 7.74 16.19
C SER A 377 -14.71 8.18 15.60
N ARG A 378 -14.33 7.57 14.47
CA ARG A 378 -13.18 7.93 13.62
C ARG A 378 -13.47 9.19 12.79
N LYS A 379 -13.93 10.27 13.44
CA LYS A 379 -13.85 11.64 12.89
C LYS A 379 -12.91 12.43 13.78
N LEU A 380 -11.61 12.20 13.62
CA LEU A 380 -10.59 13.04 14.21
C LEU A 380 -10.27 14.17 13.25
N ASP A 381 -10.58 15.39 13.69
CA ASP A 381 -10.21 16.67 13.09
C ASP A 381 -8.71 16.68 12.67
N MET A 382 -8.47 16.83 11.37
CA MET A 382 -7.13 16.86 10.76
C MET A 382 -6.21 17.91 11.39
N HIS A 383 -6.75 19.02 11.91
CA HIS A 383 -5.93 20.10 12.47
C HIS A 383 -5.38 19.81 13.88
N LYS A 384 -5.81 18.73 14.55
CA LYS A 384 -5.32 18.41 15.90
C LYS A 384 -4.14 17.45 15.95
N ARG A 385 -3.71 16.87 14.81
CA ARG A 385 -2.64 15.84 14.78
C ARG A 385 -1.21 16.40 14.90
N HIS A 386 -0.95 17.67 14.57
CA HIS A 386 0.37 18.27 14.79
C HIS A 386 0.79 18.36 16.27
N ARG A 387 -0.15 18.24 17.22
CA ARG A 387 0.17 18.32 18.66
C ARG A 387 0.57 17.00 19.31
N LEU A 388 0.33 15.85 18.67
CA LEU A 388 0.70 14.55 19.25
C LEU A 388 2.19 14.20 19.10
N TRP A 389 2.92 14.97 18.29
CA TRP A 389 4.36 14.80 18.06
C TRP A 389 5.25 15.70 18.95
N HIS A 390 4.66 16.46 19.88
CA HIS A 390 5.38 17.30 20.85
C HIS A 390 5.21 16.85 22.31
N MET A 391 4.87 15.57 22.53
CA MET A 391 4.73 15.04 23.90
C MET A 391 5.91 14.20 24.40
N TRP A 392 7.04 14.19 23.70
CA TRP A 392 8.33 13.73 24.22
C TRP A 392 9.48 14.53 23.61
#